data_AF-A0A316QL42-F1
#
_entry.id   AF-A0A316QL42-F1
#
_cell.length_a   1.000
_cell.length_b   1.000
_cell.length_c   1.000
_cell.angle_alpha   90.00
_cell.angle_beta   90.00
_cell.angle_gamma   90.00
#
_symmetry.space_group_name_H-M   'P 1'
#
loop_
_entity.id
_entity.type
_entity.pdbx_description
1 polymer ?
#
loop_
_entity_poly.entity_id
_entity_poly.type
_entity_poly.pdbx_seq_one_letter_code
_entity_poly.pdbx_strand_id
1 'polypeptide(L)' 'MTNNSSNSTSSNKAKLQSLKTEVASSLNVNLKQGYNGDITAREAGSIGGEMVKRMIAYAESNMGGNMMK' A
#
# COMPACT_ATOMS: atom_id res chain seq x y z
N MET A 1 -23.28 0.27 24.96
CA MET A 1 -22.52 1.11 24.01
C MET A 1 -22.03 0.21 22.88
N THR A 2 -22.53 0.41 21.66
CA THR A 2 -22.23 -0.45 20.50
C THR A 2 -20.98 0.07 19.79
N ASN A 3 -19.88 -0.70 19.82
CA ASN A 3 -18.64 -0.37 19.10
C ASN A 3 -18.83 -0.61 17.59
N ASN A 4 -19.05 0.46 16.82
CA ASN A 4 -19.06 0.42 15.36
C ASN A 4 -17.64 0.66 14.81
N SER A 5 -16.75 -0.34 14.91
CA SER A 5 -15.38 -0.30 14.39
C SER A 5 -15.26 -0.77 12.92
N SER A 6 -16.38 -0.87 12.19
CA SER A 6 -16.42 -1.53 10.88
C SER A 6 -16.23 -0.59 9.68
N ASN A 7 -16.24 0.73 9.88
CA ASN A 7 -16.17 1.70 8.76
C ASN A 7 -14.75 2.22 8.47
N SER A 8 -13.80 2.06 9.39
CA SER A 8 -12.41 2.53 9.25
C SER A 8 -11.54 1.58 8.40
N THR A 9 -11.91 0.31 8.31
CA THR A 9 -11.13 -0.72 7.59
C THR A 9 -11.35 -0.67 6.09
N SER A 10 -12.58 -0.39 5.64
CA SER A 10 -12.95 -0.34 4.21
C SER A 10 -12.29 0.81 3.47
N SER A 11 -12.24 2.00 4.07
CA SER A 11 -11.60 3.18 3.48
C SER A 11 -10.07 3.01 3.39
N ASN A 12 -9.46 2.41 4.42
CA ASN A 12 -8.04 2.08 4.41
C ASN A 12 -7.72 1.01 3.36
N LYS A 13 -8.59 0.02 3.16
CA LYS A 13 -8.45 -0.99 2.10
C LYS A 13 -8.47 -0.37 0.71
N ALA A 14 -9.35 0.60 0.47
CA ALA A 14 -9.40 1.33 -0.79
C ALA A 14 -8.11 2.13 -1.05
N LYS A 15 -7.60 2.84 -0.04
CA LYS A 15 -6.31 3.56 -0.13
C LYS A 15 -5.14 2.64 -0.42
N LEU A 16 -5.08 1.49 0.26
CA LEU A 16 -4.06 0.46 0.01
C LEU A 16 -4.16 -0.11 -1.40
N GLN A 17 -5.38 -0.28 -1.91
CA GLN A 17 -5.60 -0.76 -3.27
C GLN A 17 -5.13 0.26 -4.32
N SER A 18 -5.38 1.55 -4.11
CA SER A 18 -4.85 2.62 -4.96
C SER A 18 -3.32 2.67 -4.93
N LEU A 19 -2.71 2.56 -3.74
CA LEU A 19 -1.26 2.51 -3.60
C LEU A 19 -0.66 1.32 -4.36
N LYS A 20 -1.29 0.13 -4.25
CA LYS A 20 -0.87 -1.07 -4.97
C LYS A 20 -0.88 -0.86 -6.49
N THR A 21 -1.93 -0.25 -7.03
CA THR A 21 -2.03 0.05 -8.47
C THR A 21 -1.00 1.09 -8.93
N GLU A 22 -0.70 2.08 -8.09
CA GLU A 22 0.29 3.11 -8.38
C GLU A 22 1.71 2.52 -8.39
N VAL A 23 2.05 1.71 -7.39
CA VAL A 23 3.35 1.06 -7.29
C VAL A 23 3.57 0.11 -8.46
N ALA A 24 2.57 -0.71 -8.80
CA ALA A 24 2.64 -1.58 -9.98
C ALA A 24 2.91 -0.80 -11.27
N SER A 25 2.19 0.31 -11.46
CA SER A 25 2.39 1.21 -12.60
C SER A 25 3.81 1.81 -12.62
N SER A 26 4.32 2.25 -11.46
CA SER A 26 5.67 2.83 -11.35
C SER A 26 6.79 1.83 -11.66
N LEU A 27 6.56 0.55 -11.39
CA LEU A 27 7.50 -0.53 -11.67
C LEU A 27 7.33 -1.11 -13.09
N ASN A 28 6.42 -0.55 -13.90
CA ASN A 28 6.03 -1.09 -15.21
C ASN A 28 5.57 -2.56 -15.17
N VAL A 29 5.03 -3.00 -14.03
CA VAL A 29 4.51 -4.36 -13.85
C VAL A 29 3.01 -4.36 -14.10
N ASN A 30 2.56 -5.23 -15.01
CA ASN A 30 1.14 -5.35 -15.31
C ASN A 30 0.40 -6.14 -14.23
N LEU A 31 -0.06 -5.45 -13.20
CA LEU A 31 -0.81 -6.06 -12.09
C LEU A 31 -2.32 -6.02 -12.37
N LYS A 32 -2.89 -7.17 -12.75
CA LYS A 32 -4.32 -7.36 -13.00
C LYS A 32 -5.11 -7.51 -11.69
N GLN A 33 -6.40 -7.16 -11.71
CA GLN A 33 -7.36 -7.52 -10.66
C GLN A 33 -7.86 -8.95 -10.93
N GLY A 34 -7.05 -9.96 -10.60
CA GLY A 34 -7.42 -11.35 -10.87
C GLY A 34 -6.23 -12.29 -10.78
N TYR A 35 -6.10 -13.16 -11.77
CA TYR A 35 -4.96 -14.06 -11.88
C TYR A 35 -3.74 -13.29 -12.38
N ASN A 36 -2.64 -13.38 -11.62
CA ASN A 36 -1.35 -12.80 -11.93
C ASN A 36 -0.28 -13.90 -12.05
N GLY A 37 -0.60 -15.08 -12.59
CA GLY A 37 0.41 -16.14 -12.76
C GLY A 37 1.47 -15.83 -13.83
N ASP A 38 1.25 -14.77 -14.60
CA ASP A 38 2.16 -14.22 -15.60
C ASP A 38 3.24 -13.30 -15.00
N ILE A 39 3.03 -12.76 -13.80
CA ILE A 39 4.06 -11.96 -13.13
C ILE A 39 5.04 -12.87 -12.41
N THR A 40 6.32 -12.55 -12.50
CA THR A 40 7.34 -13.29 -11.77
C THR A 40 7.23 -13.02 -10.26
N ALA A 41 7.66 -13.98 -9.44
CA ALA A 41 7.72 -13.80 -7.99
C ALA A 41 8.57 -12.57 -7.60
N ARG A 42 9.58 -12.25 -8.40
CA ARG A 42 10.42 -11.05 -8.22
C ARG A 42 9.61 -9.77 -8.41
N GLU A 43 8.81 -9.67 -9.46
CA GLU A 43 7.97 -8.49 -9.73
C GLU A 43 6.88 -8.32 -8.67
N ALA A 44 6.19 -9.41 -8.30
CA ALA A 44 5.21 -9.39 -7.21
C ALA A 44 5.86 -8.93 -5.89
N GLY A 45 7.04 -9.45 -5.58
CA GLY A 45 7.83 -9.07 -4.41
C GLY A 45 8.26 -7.60 -4.44
N SER A 46 8.72 -7.10 -5.59
CA SER A 46 9.10 -5.70 -5.77
C SER A 46 7.93 -4.75 -5.53
N ILE A 47 6.71 -5.09 -5.98
CA ILE A 47 5.50 -4.30 -5.69
C ILE A 47 5.24 -4.27 -4.18
N GLY A 48 5.28 -5.43 -3.52
CA GLY A 48 5.12 -5.52 -2.06
C GLY A 48 6.12 -4.68 -1.29
N GLY A 49 7.40 -4.80 -1.65
CA GLY A 49 8.49 -4.07 -1.01
C GLY A 49 8.40 -2.55 -1.19
N GLU A 50 8.08 -2.08 -2.40
CA GLU A 50 7.91 -0.65 -2.67
C GLU A 50 6.68 -0.06 -1.97
N MET A 51 5.59 -0.81 -1.85
CA MET A 51 4.44 -0.38 -1.03
C MET A 51 4.85 -0.14 0.42
N VAL A 52 5.59 -1.08 1.04
CA VAL A 52 6.04 -0.95 2.43
C VAL A 52 7.01 0.22 2.58
N LYS A 53 7.97 0.37 1.65
CA LYS A 53 8.90 1.50 1.66
C LYS A 53 8.19 2.85 1.64
N ARG A 54 7.18 3.01 0.78
CA ARG A 54 6.36 4.25 0.71
C ARG A 54 5.54 4.48 1.96
N MET A 55 4.98 3.43 2.57
CA MET A 55 4.26 3.55 3.84
C MET A 55 5.18 4.01 4.98
N ILE A 56 6.40 3.46 5.05
CA ILE A 56 7.41 3.87 6.05
C ILE A 56 7.80 5.33 5.81
N ALA A 57 8.14 5.72 4.58
CA ALA A 57 8.48 7.11 4.28
C ALA A 57 7.35 8.10 4.63
N TYR A 58 6.09 7.72 4.36
CA TYR A 58 4.93 8.49 4.78
C TYR A 58 4.83 8.58 6.30
N ALA A 59 4.98 7.45 7.01
CA ALA A 59 4.97 7.43 8.47
C ALA A 59 6.10 8.28 9.06
N GLU A 60 7.33 8.16 8.58
CA GLU A 60 8.47 8.97 8.98
C GLU A 60 8.21 10.47 8.78
N SER A 61 7.64 10.85 7.64
CA SER A 61 7.29 12.26 7.35
C SER A 61 6.21 12.80 8.30
N ASN A 62 5.23 11.97 8.67
CA ASN A 62 4.14 12.37 9.57
C ASN A 62 4.54 12.29 11.06
N MET A 63 5.46 11.41 11.43
CA MET A 63 5.95 11.23 12.80
C MET A 63 7.09 12.21 13.13
N GLY A 64 7.93 12.53 12.15
CA GLY A 64 9.03 13.50 12.28
C GLY A 64 8.56 14.92 12.61
N GLY A 65 7.32 15.29 12.26
CA GLY A 65 6.73 16.59 12.63
C GLY A 65 6.33 16.72 14.10
N ASN A 66 6.17 15.60 14.84
CA ASN A 66 5.61 15.59 16.19
C ASN A 66 6.60 15.15 17.29
N MET A 67 7.83 14.74 16.91
CA MET A 67 8.88 14.30 17.85
C MET A 67 10.10 15.24 17.91
N MET A 68 10.12 16.34 17.14
CA MET A 68 11.15 17.40 17.23
C MET A 68 10.62 18.63 17.99
N LYS A 69 10.04 18.39 19.17
CA LYS A 69 9.76 19.44 20.17
C LYS A 69 10.15 18.93 21.55
#